data_AF-A0A448ZPS6-F1
#
_entry.id   AF-A0A448ZPS6-F1
#
_cell.length_a   1.000
_cell.length_b   1.000
_cell.length_c   1.000
_cell.angle_alpha   90.00
_cell.angle_beta   90.00
_cell.angle_gamma   90.00
#
_symmetry.space_group_name_H-M   'P 1'
#
loop_
_entity.id
_entity.type
_entity.pdbx_description
1 polymer ?
#
loop_
_entity_poly.entity_id
_entity_poly.type
_entity_poly.pdbx_seq_one_letter_code
_entity_poly.pdbx_strand_id
1 'polypeptide(L)'
;MFSASRTIARRTAAASARRNQAQTQIKRKMGSDMPVPQSQNAPLWHGHTVKHEGWEEYIYFYYAAGLALQAAVLLGAPETSIESWARSEAKARLYLASEEGGAQTEFAFGTHYQDLVKKQHEDLWTKFNEKSIIPGEDDDDDDDEDDDEDDDDDDDEDEEE
;
A
#
# COMPACT_ATOMS: atom_id res chain seq x y z
N MET A 1 -8.59 1.28 -118.80
CA MET A 1 -7.32 1.97 -119.13
C MET A 1 -6.48 2.07 -117.87
N PHE A 2 -5.18 1.90 -118.05
CA PHE A 2 -4.11 1.73 -117.06
C PHE A 2 -4.11 2.70 -115.88
N SER A 3 -3.69 2.24 -114.70
CA SER A 3 -2.38 2.64 -114.15
C SER A 3 -2.15 2.02 -112.77
N ALA A 4 -1.06 1.27 -112.65
CA ALA A 4 -0.48 0.85 -111.40
C ALA A 4 0.46 1.95 -110.88
N SER A 5 0.33 2.33 -109.62
CA SER A 5 1.34 3.13 -108.94
C SER A 5 1.86 2.37 -107.72
N ARG A 6 3.11 1.93 -107.85
CA ARG A 6 3.95 1.41 -106.78
C ARG A 6 4.35 2.56 -105.86
N THR A 7 4.22 2.36 -104.55
CA THR A 7 5.02 3.09 -103.55
C THR A 7 5.66 2.09 -102.61
N ILE A 8 6.94 1.83 -102.85
CA ILE A 8 7.83 1.16 -101.93
C ILE A 8 8.57 2.25 -101.15
N ALA A 9 8.69 2.00 -99.83
CA ALA A 9 9.83 2.33 -98.97
C ALA A 9 9.62 3.34 -97.81
N ARG A 10 10.15 2.88 -96.67
CA ARG A 10 10.87 3.64 -95.62
C ARG A 10 10.03 4.31 -94.52
N ARG A 11 9.73 3.54 -93.48
CA ARG A 11 9.60 4.04 -92.10
C ARG A 11 10.31 3.14 -91.10
N THR A 12 11.64 3.13 -91.14
CA THR A 12 12.50 2.59 -90.08
C THR A 12 13.53 3.65 -89.69
N ALA A 13 13.07 4.71 -89.01
CA ALA A 13 13.95 5.75 -88.45
C ALA A 13 13.47 6.30 -87.09
N ALA A 14 12.30 5.86 -86.59
CA ALA A 14 11.76 6.36 -85.32
C ALA A 14 12.13 5.46 -84.10
N ALA A 15 12.63 4.25 -84.33
CA ALA A 15 12.94 3.30 -83.26
C ALA A 15 14.36 3.42 -82.69
N SER A 16 15.29 4.08 -83.39
CA SER A 16 16.70 4.24 -82.93
C SER A 16 16.94 5.52 -82.11
N ALA A 17 16.06 6.53 -82.20
CA ALA A 17 16.25 7.80 -81.50
C ALA A 17 15.91 7.74 -79.99
N ARG A 18 15.16 6.73 -79.53
CA ARG A 18 14.72 6.61 -78.12
C ARG A 18 15.70 5.89 -77.21
N ARG A 19 16.74 5.24 -77.75
CA ARG A 19 17.69 4.44 -76.96
C ARG A 19 18.88 5.24 -76.41
N ASN A 20 19.13 6.43 -76.96
CA ASN A 20 20.27 7.28 -76.56
C ASN A 20 19.92 8.37 -75.52
N GLN A 21 18.66 8.50 -75.11
CA GLN A 21 18.25 9.44 -74.05
C GLN A 21 18.25 8.84 -72.62
N ALA A 22 18.43 7.52 -72.48
CA ALA A 22 18.51 6.86 -71.17
C ALA A 22 19.94 6.74 -70.60
N GLN A 23 20.93 7.37 -71.26
CA GLN A 23 22.34 7.37 -70.84
C GLN A 23 22.89 8.78 -70.58
N THR A 24 22.04 9.74 -70.21
CA THR A 24 22.53 10.90 -69.44
C THR A 24 22.90 10.41 -68.04
N GLN A 25 24.14 9.96 -67.94
CA GLN A 25 24.84 9.75 -66.69
C GLN A 25 24.62 10.98 -65.79
N ILE A 26 23.98 10.74 -64.65
CA ILE A 26 23.99 11.67 -63.52
C ILE A 26 25.44 11.74 -63.04
N LYS A 27 26.24 12.60 -63.67
CA LYS A 27 27.56 13.00 -63.16
C LYS A 27 27.29 13.84 -61.92
N ARG A 28 27.30 13.20 -60.75
CA ARG A 28 27.30 13.90 -59.46
C ARG A 28 28.57 14.77 -59.43
N LYS A 29 28.40 16.08 -59.56
CA LYS A 29 29.46 17.06 -59.30
C LYS A 29 29.78 16.99 -57.80
N MET A 30 30.75 16.16 -57.43
CA MET A 30 31.34 16.14 -56.07
C MET A 30 32.28 17.34 -55.95
N GLY A 31 31.73 18.54 -55.85
CA GLY A 31 32.51 19.76 -55.83
C GLY A 31 31.74 20.94 -55.27
N SER A 32 32.07 21.28 -54.03
CA SER A 32 31.88 22.57 -53.35
C SER A 32 30.58 22.89 -52.61
N ASP A 33 29.57 22.02 -52.60
CA ASP A 33 28.42 22.24 -51.70
C ASP A 33 27.76 20.91 -51.34
N MET A 34 28.36 20.20 -50.39
CA MET A 34 27.77 18.98 -49.85
C MET A 34 26.64 19.43 -48.91
N PRO A 35 25.37 19.04 -49.14
CA PRO A 35 24.28 19.47 -48.28
C PRO A 35 24.60 19.02 -46.86
N VAL A 36 24.60 19.97 -45.93
CA VAL A 36 24.80 19.70 -44.51
C VAL A 36 23.78 18.64 -44.09
N PRO A 37 24.20 17.48 -43.56
CA PRO A 37 23.28 16.45 -43.12
C PRO A 37 22.31 17.03 -42.10
N GLN A 38 21.00 16.85 -42.31
CA GLN A 38 19.97 17.40 -41.42
C GLN A 38 20.14 16.93 -39.96
N SER A 39 20.84 15.81 -39.76
CA SER A 39 21.24 15.26 -38.47
C SER A 39 22.28 16.09 -37.72
N GLN A 40 23.04 16.98 -38.37
CA GLN A 40 24.02 17.86 -37.70
C GLN A 40 23.36 19.01 -36.93
N ASN A 41 22.13 19.40 -37.31
CA ASN A 41 21.40 20.47 -36.66
C ASN A 41 20.32 19.95 -35.71
N ALA A 42 20.23 18.64 -35.47
CA ALA A 42 19.31 18.09 -34.50
C ALA A 42 19.83 18.41 -33.09
N PRO A 43 19.13 19.25 -32.29
CA PRO A 43 19.50 19.46 -30.91
C PRO A 43 19.44 18.12 -30.18
N LEU A 44 20.41 17.86 -29.31
CA LEU A 44 20.55 16.58 -28.57
C LEU A 44 19.27 16.17 -27.80
N TRP A 45 18.31 17.09 -27.64
CA TRP A 45 17.07 16.94 -26.89
C TRP A 45 15.80 17.36 -27.65
N HIS A 46 15.87 17.61 -28.96
CA HIS A 46 14.65 17.88 -29.74
C HIS A 46 13.87 16.58 -29.96
N GLY A 47 12.76 16.46 -29.25
CA GLY A 47 11.89 15.28 -29.24
C GLY A 47 11.37 14.95 -27.84
N HIS A 48 12.15 15.27 -26.81
CA HIS A 48 11.67 15.28 -25.43
C HIS A 48 11.12 16.66 -25.12
N THR A 49 9.89 16.94 -25.57
CA THR A 49 9.22 18.14 -25.12
C THR A 49 9.00 18.02 -23.61
N VAL A 50 9.51 18.95 -22.80
CA VAL A 50 9.15 19.11 -21.37
C VAL A 50 7.68 19.53 -21.20
N LYS A 51 6.88 19.41 -22.27
CA LYS A 51 5.46 19.71 -22.25
C LYS A 51 4.77 18.45 -21.76
N HIS A 52 4.05 18.60 -20.66
CA HIS A 52 3.17 17.56 -20.17
C HIS A 52 2.22 17.10 -21.27
N GLU A 53 2.25 15.81 -21.54
CA GLU A 53 1.30 15.19 -22.44
C GLU A 53 -0.05 15.07 -21.71
N GLY A 54 -1.17 15.33 -22.40
CA GLY A 54 -2.49 15.42 -21.75
C GLY A 54 -2.97 14.13 -21.07
N TRP A 55 -2.29 13.00 -21.28
CA TRP A 55 -2.57 11.73 -20.60
C TRP A 55 -1.76 11.54 -19.31
N GLU A 56 -0.62 12.22 -19.16
CA GLU A 56 0.31 12.03 -18.03
C GLU A 56 -0.36 12.35 -16.69
N GLU A 57 -1.16 13.42 -16.64
CA GLU A 57 -1.85 13.85 -15.44
C GLU A 57 -2.82 12.80 -14.91
N TYR A 58 -3.61 12.18 -15.80
CA TYR A 58 -4.51 11.09 -15.43
C TYR A 58 -3.74 9.90 -14.89
N ILE A 59 -2.63 9.53 -15.54
CA ILE A 59 -1.79 8.42 -15.08
C ILE A 59 -1.21 8.73 -13.71
N TYR A 60 -0.60 9.90 -13.51
CA TYR A 60 -0.07 10.28 -12.20
C TYR A 60 -1.12 10.27 -11.11
N PHE A 61 -2.32 10.80 -11.39
CA PHE A 61 -3.41 10.80 -10.43
C PHE A 61 -3.82 9.38 -10.03
N TYR A 62 -4.11 8.50 -10.98
CA TYR A 62 -4.56 7.13 -10.65
C TYR A 62 -3.47 6.29 -10.02
N TYR A 63 -2.21 6.45 -10.42
CA TYR A 63 -1.10 5.76 -9.78
C TYR A 63 -0.84 6.26 -8.36
N ALA A 64 -0.87 7.58 -8.14
CA ALA A 64 -0.72 8.17 -6.82
C ALA A 64 -1.88 7.77 -5.89
N ALA A 65 -3.12 7.87 -6.37
CA ALA A 65 -4.30 7.45 -5.63
C ALA A 65 -4.28 5.94 -5.33
N GLY A 66 -3.88 5.12 -6.29
CA GLY A 66 -3.74 3.67 -6.12
C GLY A 66 -2.68 3.31 -5.08
N LEU A 67 -1.51 3.96 -5.12
CA LEU A 67 -0.47 3.78 -4.11
C LEU A 67 -0.91 4.25 -2.72
N ALA A 68 -1.59 5.40 -2.63
CA ALA A 68 -2.12 5.90 -1.38
C ALA A 68 -3.16 4.93 -0.79
N LEU A 69 -4.05 4.38 -1.62
CA LEU A 69 -5.03 3.37 -1.20
C LEU A 69 -4.33 2.08 -0.73
N GLN A 70 -3.34 1.60 -1.48
CA GLN A 70 -2.57 0.41 -1.10
C GLN A 70 -1.85 0.62 0.24
N ALA A 71 -1.26 1.79 0.46
CA ALA A 71 -0.63 2.14 1.72
C ALA A 71 -1.66 2.21 2.86
N ALA A 72 -2.83 2.80 2.63
CA ALA A 72 -3.91 2.84 3.61
C ALA A 72 -4.39 1.44 4.01
N VAL A 73 -4.49 0.51 3.05
CA VAL A 73 -4.86 -0.89 3.33
C VAL A 73 -3.77 -1.60 4.13
N LEU A 74 -2.50 -1.46 3.75
CA LEU A 74 -1.39 -2.14 4.44
C LEU A 74 -1.16 -1.60 5.85
N LEU A 75 -1.33 -0.30 6.07
CA LEU A 75 -1.14 0.33 7.39
C LEU A 75 -2.39 0.26 8.27
N GLY A 76 -3.58 0.22 7.68
CA GLY A 76 -4.85 0.12 8.39
C GLY A 76 -5.33 -1.32 8.61
N ALA A 77 -4.67 -2.31 8.00
CA ALA A 77 -5.00 -3.70 8.21
C ALA A 77 -4.79 -4.04 9.70
N PRO A 78 -5.79 -4.64 10.37
CA PRO A 78 -5.60 -5.11 11.73
C PRO A 78 -4.51 -6.18 11.76
N GLU A 79 -3.67 -6.16 12.79
CA GLU A 79 -2.69 -7.21 13.04
C GLU A 79 -3.42 -8.53 13.35
N THR A 80 -3.59 -9.38 12.34
CA THR A 80 -4.19 -10.71 12.47
C THR A 80 -3.15 -11.81 12.71
N SER A 81 -1.91 -11.46 13.04
CA SER A 81 -0.88 -12.43 13.38
C SER A 81 -1.25 -13.21 14.63
N ILE A 82 -1.09 -14.53 14.61
CA ILE A 82 -1.31 -15.36 15.81
C ILE A 82 -0.36 -14.99 16.95
N GLU A 83 0.81 -14.44 16.62
CA GLU A 83 1.81 -14.02 17.60
C GLU A 83 1.34 -12.83 18.44
N SER A 84 0.62 -11.88 17.85
CA SER A 84 0.12 -10.71 18.57
C SER A 84 -0.90 -11.13 19.63
N TRP A 85 -1.78 -12.07 19.30
CA TRP A 85 -2.73 -12.68 20.23
C TRP A 85 -2.04 -13.58 21.27
N ALA A 86 -1.13 -14.47 20.84
CA ALA A 86 -0.47 -15.40 21.75
C ALA A 86 0.41 -14.67 22.77
N ARG A 87 1.03 -13.55 22.38
CA ARG A 87 1.88 -12.76 23.27
C ARG A 87 1.08 -12.02 24.34
N SER A 88 -0.07 -11.45 24.02
CA SER A 88 -0.94 -10.82 25.04
C SER A 88 -1.49 -11.87 26.00
N GLU A 89 -1.94 -13.00 25.46
CA GLU A 89 -2.49 -14.11 26.24
C GLU A 89 -1.45 -14.73 27.18
N ALA A 90 -0.23 -14.98 26.69
CA ALA A 90 0.86 -15.49 27.51
C ALA A 90 1.24 -14.54 28.65
N LYS A 91 1.24 -13.23 28.39
CA LYS A 91 1.46 -12.21 29.44
C LYS A 91 0.35 -12.21 30.47
N ALA A 92 -0.91 -12.33 30.06
CA ALA A 92 -2.04 -12.38 30.98
C ALA A 92 -1.97 -13.61 31.90
N ARG A 93 -1.63 -14.78 31.35
CA ARG A 93 -1.43 -16.00 32.14
C ARG A 93 -0.24 -15.88 33.09
N LEU A 94 0.86 -15.27 32.64
CA LEU A 94 2.02 -15.04 33.50
C LEU A 94 1.69 -14.08 34.65
N TYR A 95 0.86 -13.06 34.40
CA TYR A 95 0.38 -12.16 35.45
C TYR A 95 -0.53 -12.90 36.45
N LEU A 96 -1.51 -13.68 35.98
CA LEU A 96 -2.39 -14.44 36.87
C LEU A 96 -1.65 -15.54 37.66
N ALA A 97 -0.58 -16.09 37.10
CA ALA A 97 0.29 -17.03 37.79
C ALA A 97 1.23 -16.36 38.81
N SER A 98 1.39 -15.03 38.77
CA SER A 98 2.18 -14.31 39.75
C SER A 98 1.40 -14.12 41.05
N GLU A 99 2.12 -13.85 42.14
CA GLU A 99 1.55 -13.58 43.45
C GLU A 99 0.59 -12.38 43.43
N GLU A 100 0.88 -11.38 42.60
CA GLU A 100 0.06 -10.17 42.42
C GLU A 100 -1.25 -10.43 41.67
N GLY A 101 -1.29 -11.44 40.81
CA GLY A 101 -2.46 -11.78 39.99
C GLY A 101 -3.35 -12.89 40.56
N GLY A 102 -3.06 -13.37 41.77
CA GLY A 102 -3.87 -14.38 42.46
C GLY A 102 -3.32 -15.81 42.40
N ALA A 103 -2.05 -15.99 42.02
CA ALA A 103 -1.30 -17.25 42.06
C ALA A 103 -2.04 -18.46 41.42
N GLN A 104 -2.72 -18.23 40.29
CA GLN A 104 -3.44 -19.29 39.58
C GLN A 104 -2.45 -20.28 38.94
N THR A 105 -2.60 -21.56 39.27
CA THR A 105 -1.76 -22.65 38.77
C THR A 105 -2.39 -23.43 37.61
N GLU A 106 -3.71 -23.34 37.46
CA GLU A 106 -4.47 -24.06 36.44
C GLU A 106 -5.08 -23.11 35.41
N PHE A 107 -4.73 -23.34 34.13
CA PHE A 107 -5.28 -22.58 33.02
C PHE A 107 -6.09 -23.51 32.10
N ALA A 108 -7.37 -23.22 31.93
CA ALA A 108 -8.23 -23.93 31.00
C ALA A 108 -7.92 -23.52 29.56
N PHE A 109 -7.98 -24.48 28.64
CA PHE A 109 -7.90 -24.19 27.21
C PHE A 109 -9.26 -23.67 26.72
N GLY A 110 -9.25 -22.56 25.98
CA GLY A 110 -10.47 -21.94 25.43
C GLY A 110 -10.97 -20.72 26.21
N THR A 111 -10.40 -20.41 27.36
CA THR A 111 -10.66 -19.16 28.10
C THR A 111 -9.66 -18.07 27.68
N HIS A 112 -10.15 -16.87 27.44
CA HIS A 112 -9.34 -15.70 27.07
C HIS A 112 -9.04 -14.85 28.31
N TYR A 113 -7.85 -15.04 28.89
CA TYR A 113 -7.47 -14.39 30.15
C TYR A 113 -7.15 -12.89 29.98
N GLN A 114 -6.83 -12.47 28.76
CA GLN A 114 -6.60 -11.07 28.43
C GLN A 114 -7.81 -10.15 28.66
N ASP A 115 -9.04 -10.66 28.52
CA ASP A 115 -10.25 -9.86 28.75
C ASP A 115 -10.60 -9.75 30.24
N LEU A 116 -10.22 -10.75 31.04
CA LEU A 116 -10.38 -10.74 32.50
C LEU A 116 -9.47 -9.69 33.15
N VAL A 117 -8.20 -9.65 32.73
CA VAL A 117 -7.23 -8.66 33.22
C VAL A 117 -7.63 -7.24 32.79
N LYS A 118 -8.15 -7.06 31.57
CA LYS A 118 -8.63 -5.74 31.11
C LYS A 118 -9.82 -5.24 31.94
N LYS A 119 -10.81 -6.09 32.22
CA LYS A 119 -11.95 -5.72 33.07
C LYS A 119 -11.51 -5.32 34.48
N GLN A 120 -10.60 -6.08 35.09
CA GLN A 120 -10.04 -5.70 36.39
C GLN A 120 -9.36 -4.33 36.35
N HIS A 121 -8.59 -4.06 35.29
CA HIS A 121 -7.95 -2.75 35.12
C HIS A 121 -8.96 -1.62 34.85
N GLU A 122 -9.98 -1.85 34.02
CA GLU A 122 -11.04 -0.87 33.76
C GLU A 122 -11.81 -0.54 35.04
N ASP A 123 -12.17 -1.55 35.84
CA ASP A 123 -12.83 -1.37 37.14
C ASP A 123 -11.99 -0.55 38.12
N LEU A 124 -10.67 -0.81 38.16
CA LEU A 124 -9.72 -0.03 38.97
C LEU A 124 -9.63 1.43 38.49
N TRP A 125 -9.58 1.65 37.18
CA TRP A 125 -9.55 2.99 36.60
C TRP A 125 -10.86 3.75 36.80
N THR A 126 -12.02 3.10 36.70
CA THR A 126 -13.31 3.73 37.00
C THR A 126 -13.40 4.12 38.47
N LYS A 127 -13.00 3.25 39.39
CA LYS A 127 -12.97 3.54 40.83
C LYS A 127 -11.99 4.66 41.17
N PHE A 128 -10.82 4.67 40.54
CA PHE A 128 -9.85 5.75 40.69
C PHE A 128 -10.39 7.08 40.16
N ASN A 129 -11.01 7.06 38.97
CA ASN A 129 -11.56 8.26 38.35
C ASN A 129 -12.72 8.84 39.18
N GLU A 130 -13.61 7.99 39.67
CA GLU A 130 -14.70 8.35 40.59
C GLU A 130 -14.16 9.01 41.87
N LYS A 131 -13.13 8.42 42.51
CA LYS A 131 -12.45 9.02 43.67
C LYS A 131 -11.72 10.32 43.35
N SER A 132 -11.19 10.48 42.14
CA SER A 132 -10.45 11.69 41.75
C SER A 132 -11.33 12.87 41.35
N ILE A 133 -12.61 12.62 41.02
CA ILE A 133 -13.59 13.65 40.65
C ILE A 133 -14.25 14.29 41.88
N ILE A 134 -14.18 13.64 43.06
CA ILE A 134 -14.65 14.20 44.34
C ILE A 134 -13.45 14.34 45.31
N PRO A 135 -12.61 15.37 45.15
CA PRO A 135 -11.59 15.69 46.14
C PRO A 135 -12.26 16.42 47.31
N GLY A 136 -12.74 15.69 48.33
CA GLY A 136 -13.21 16.32 49.57
C GLY A 136 -14.26 15.63 50.43
N GLU A 137 -14.71 14.39 50.15
CA GLU A 137 -15.40 13.61 51.19
C GLU A 137 -14.35 12.90 52.03
N ASP A 138 -13.69 13.73 52.86
CA ASP A 138 -12.96 13.29 54.03
C ASP A 138 -13.94 12.62 54.98
N ASP A 139 -13.47 11.49 55.48
CA ASP A 139 -14.07 10.53 56.39
C ASP A 139 -13.95 11.09 57.82
N ASP A 140 -14.58 12.23 58.08
CA ASP A 140 -14.53 12.96 59.36
C ASP A 140 -15.95 13.12 59.95
N ASP A 141 -16.62 12.01 60.28
CA ASP A 141 -17.65 12.02 61.32
C ASP A 141 -17.45 10.80 62.24
N ASP A 142 -16.77 11.09 63.35
CA ASP A 142 -16.64 10.31 64.58
C ASP A 142 -18.01 9.96 65.23
N ASP A 143 -17.95 9.02 66.17
CA ASP A 143 -18.94 8.63 67.20
C ASP A 143 -19.98 7.54 66.84
N ASP A 144 -19.71 6.29 67.24
CA ASP A 144 -20.07 5.85 68.59
C ASP A 144 -19.46 4.47 68.93
N GLU A 145 -18.90 4.42 70.14
CA GLU A 145 -18.47 3.25 70.89
C GLU A 145 -19.61 2.22 71.02
N ASP A 146 -19.33 0.94 70.78
CA ASP A 146 -19.75 -0.10 71.74
C ASP A 146 -18.86 -1.35 71.62
N ASP A 147 -18.18 -1.55 72.74
CA ASP A 147 -17.50 -2.72 73.23
C ASP A 147 -18.49 -3.88 73.33
N ASP A 148 -18.19 -5.04 72.75
CA ASP A 148 -18.67 -6.33 73.28
C ASP A 148 -17.69 -7.43 72.85
N GLU A 149 -16.92 -7.83 73.86
CA GLU A 149 -16.05 -9.00 73.95
C GLU A 149 -16.79 -10.32 73.66
N ASP A 150 -16.00 -11.32 73.25
CA ASP A 150 -16.19 -12.78 73.38
C ASP A 150 -17.43 -13.44 72.74
N ASP A 151 -17.20 -14.45 71.89
CA ASP A 151 -16.98 -15.81 72.40
C ASP A 151 -16.60 -16.78 71.25
N ASP A 152 -15.75 -17.73 71.62
CA ASP A 152 -15.37 -18.91 70.86
C ASP A 152 -16.60 -19.72 70.38
N ASP A 153 -16.52 -20.34 69.19
CA ASP A 153 -16.68 -21.80 69.12
C ASP A 153 -16.21 -22.35 67.76
N ASP A 154 -15.18 -23.18 67.86
CA ASP A 154 -14.90 -24.29 66.95
C ASP A 154 -16.16 -25.12 66.71
N ASP A 155 -16.43 -25.50 65.46
CA ASP A 155 -16.81 -26.89 65.19
C ASP A 155 -16.54 -27.24 63.73
N ASP A 156 -15.47 -28.02 63.55
CA ASP A 156 -15.35 -29.02 62.50
C ASP A 156 -16.63 -29.89 62.50
N GLU A 157 -17.24 -30.14 61.34
CA GLU A 157 -17.77 -31.48 61.08
C GLU A 157 -17.93 -31.76 59.58
N ASP A 158 -17.30 -32.88 59.21
CA ASP A 158 -17.34 -33.62 57.95
C ASP A 158 -18.77 -34.07 57.54
N GLU A 159 -18.83 -34.70 56.35
CA GLU A 159 -19.92 -35.52 55.77
C GLU A 159 -20.93 -34.71 54.90
N GLU A 160 -21.30 -35.12 53.68
CA GLU A 160 -21.70 -36.46 53.23
C GLU A 160 -21.48 -36.68 51.70
N GLU A 161 -21.20 -37.95 51.38
CA GLU A 161 -21.39 -38.75 50.13
C GLU A 161 -20.93 -38.27 48.74
#